data_AF-A0A5B0ALI2-F1
#
_entry.id   AF-A0A5B0ALI2-F1
#
_cell.length_a   1.000
_cell.length_b   1.000
_cell.length_c   1.000
_cell.angle_alpha   90.00
_cell.angle_beta   90.00
_cell.angle_gamma   90.00
#
_symmetry.space_group_name_H-M   'P 1'
#
loop_
_entity.id
_entity.type
_entity.pdbx_description
1 polymer ?
#
loop_
_entity_poly.entity_id
_entity_poly.type
_entity_poly.pdbx_seq_one_letter_code
_entity_poly.pdbx_strand_id
1 'polypeptide(L)'
;MAKRAEAEKEPSRAPRRTDSLSRELIVRTAIELLDDGGEKALTLRALTVRLRTGYGAIYHHVTDKGDLLTAATDDIITRVLAEVVPDTDPRQALRRVAVGLFDAIDAHPWVGAGLSREPWRPAMLNFYESIGRLLEALAVPERARFDAAGTLVNYVLGVAAQNAANARDRAGDDTDKAAFLENAAARWAELDPARYPFVHAAVTQLREHDDRKQFLAGIDIFLTGITALRPPTTAPDTAPGTAPQHPTPNR
;
A
#
# COMPACT_ATOMS: atom_id res chain seq x y z
N MET A 1 -55.05 13.92 -60.92
CA MET A 1 -54.43 12.70 -60.36
C MET A 1 -53.03 13.04 -59.88
N ALA A 2 -52.70 12.66 -58.64
CA ALA A 2 -51.35 12.46 -58.05
C ALA A 2 -50.40 13.67 -57.95
N LYS A 3 -49.59 13.89 -56.91
CA LYS A 3 -49.32 13.20 -55.64
C LYS A 3 -48.55 14.17 -54.74
N ARG A 4 -48.79 14.10 -53.43
CA ARG A 4 -48.00 14.68 -52.33
C ARG A 4 -46.51 14.28 -52.43
N ALA A 5 -45.61 15.19 -52.05
CA ALA A 5 -44.34 14.84 -51.42
C ALA A 5 -43.87 15.99 -50.52
N GLU A 6 -44.12 15.82 -49.22
CA GLU A 6 -43.32 16.41 -48.14
C GLU A 6 -41.87 15.92 -48.29
N ALA A 7 -40.90 16.82 -48.15
CA ALA A 7 -39.52 16.46 -47.86
C ALA A 7 -39.12 17.18 -46.58
N GLU A 8 -39.17 16.37 -45.54
CA GLU A 8 -38.95 16.58 -44.13
C GLU A 8 -37.51 17.04 -43.85
N LYS A 9 -37.37 17.98 -42.91
CA LYS A 9 -36.09 18.40 -42.32
C LYS A 9 -35.46 17.19 -41.63
N GLU A 10 -34.33 16.70 -42.13
CA GLU A 10 -33.46 15.81 -41.37
C GLU A 10 -32.83 16.57 -40.20
N PRO A 11 -33.01 16.15 -38.94
CA PRO A 11 -32.23 16.67 -37.85
C PRO A 11 -30.84 16.03 -37.88
N SER A 12 -29.83 16.87 -38.08
CA SER A 12 -28.42 16.56 -37.86
C SER A 12 -28.23 15.86 -36.51
N ARG A 13 -28.01 14.54 -36.54
CA ARG A 13 -27.72 13.74 -35.36
C ARG A 13 -26.27 14.00 -34.94
N ALA A 14 -26.09 14.95 -34.03
CA ALA A 14 -24.82 15.16 -33.35
C ALA A 14 -24.37 13.86 -32.66
N PRO A 15 -23.06 13.53 -32.65
CA PRO A 15 -22.58 12.30 -32.04
C PRO A 15 -22.70 12.42 -30.51
N ARG A 16 -23.59 11.62 -29.90
CA ARG A 16 -23.60 11.41 -28.44
C ARG A 16 -22.35 10.63 -28.07
N ARG A 17 -21.27 11.36 -27.78
CA ARG A 17 -20.07 10.81 -27.16
C ARG A 17 -20.31 10.71 -25.65
N THR A 18 -21.21 9.80 -25.26
CA THR A 18 -21.15 9.20 -23.93
C THR A 18 -20.09 8.12 -24.04
N ASP A 19 -18.93 8.32 -23.43
CA ASP A 19 -18.10 7.19 -23.04
C ASP A 19 -19.04 6.22 -22.32
N SER A 20 -19.21 5.02 -22.88
CA SER A 20 -20.11 4.02 -22.32
C SER A 20 -19.75 3.81 -20.86
N LEU A 21 -20.73 3.94 -19.97
CA LEU A 21 -20.53 3.69 -18.55
C LEU A 21 -19.88 2.30 -18.39
N SER A 22 -18.72 2.26 -17.75
CA SER A 22 -17.97 1.03 -17.48
C SER A 22 -17.65 0.93 -16.00
N ARG A 23 -17.34 -0.30 -15.55
CA ARG A 23 -16.96 -0.52 -14.14
C ARG A 23 -15.70 0.28 -13.79
N GLU A 24 -14.74 0.35 -14.70
CA GLU A 24 -13.48 1.08 -14.55
C GLU A 24 -13.72 2.59 -14.42
N LEU A 25 -14.67 3.15 -15.19
CA LEU A 25 -15.05 4.55 -15.06
C LEU A 25 -15.72 4.85 -13.72
N ILE A 26 -16.58 3.95 -13.24
CA ILE A 26 -17.24 4.07 -11.94
C ILE A 26 -16.21 4.01 -10.81
N VAL A 27 -15.29 3.04 -10.84
CA VAL A 27 -14.22 2.89 -9.84
C VAL A 27 -13.32 4.10 -9.80
N ARG A 28 -12.88 4.61 -10.95
CA ARG A 28 -12.06 5.83 -11.02
C ARG A 28 -12.76 7.05 -10.44
N THR A 29 -14.05 7.21 -10.75
CA THR A 29 -14.84 8.32 -10.20
C THR A 29 -15.05 8.16 -8.70
N ALA A 30 -15.15 6.92 -8.20
CA ALA A 30 -15.21 6.66 -6.78
C ALA A 30 -13.90 7.04 -6.07
N ILE A 31 -12.74 6.73 -6.67
CA ILE A 31 -11.43 7.15 -6.17
C ILE A 31 -11.37 8.67 -6.06
N GLU A 32 -11.76 9.41 -7.10
CA GLU A 32 -11.80 10.89 -7.05
C GLU A 32 -12.66 11.40 -5.88
N LEU A 33 -13.87 10.85 -5.70
CA LEU A 33 -14.75 11.25 -4.59
C LEU A 33 -14.15 10.90 -3.22
N LEU A 34 -13.46 9.77 -3.11
CA LEU A 34 -12.79 9.33 -1.89
C LEU A 34 -11.58 10.20 -1.55
N ASP A 35 -10.84 10.65 -2.56
CA ASP A 35 -9.71 11.56 -2.39
C ASP A 35 -10.18 12.94 -1.94
N ASP A 36 -11.28 13.45 -2.51
CA ASP A 36 -11.82 14.77 -2.19
C ASP A 36 -12.42 14.88 -0.78
N GLY A 37 -13.06 13.83 -0.28
CA GLY A 37 -13.83 13.91 0.97
C GLY A 37 -13.93 12.63 1.78
N GLY A 38 -13.02 11.68 1.53
CA GLY A 38 -12.96 10.40 2.20
C GLY A 38 -14.21 9.55 1.96
N GLU A 39 -14.38 8.53 2.81
CA GLU A 39 -15.51 7.60 2.71
C GLU A 39 -16.88 8.29 2.75
N LYS A 40 -17.02 9.47 3.38
CA LYS A 40 -18.30 10.19 3.47
C LYS A 40 -18.73 10.80 2.14
N ALA A 41 -17.80 11.24 1.31
CA ALA A 41 -18.09 11.81 -0.01
C ALA A 41 -18.55 10.75 -1.01
N LEU A 42 -18.12 9.49 -0.83
CA LEU A 42 -18.58 8.38 -1.66
C LEU A 42 -20.05 8.04 -1.37
N THR A 43 -20.93 8.53 -2.24
CA THR A 43 -22.36 8.24 -2.25
C THR A 43 -22.83 7.95 -3.67
N LEU A 44 -23.87 7.11 -3.80
CA LEU A 44 -24.49 6.84 -5.11
C LEU A 44 -25.04 8.13 -5.78
N ARG A 45 -25.52 9.07 -4.96
CA ARG A 45 -25.93 10.39 -5.46
C ARG A 45 -24.77 11.17 -6.05
N ALA A 46 -23.63 11.23 -5.36
CA ALA A 46 -22.44 11.89 -5.87
C ALA A 46 -21.96 11.25 -7.18
N LEU A 47 -21.96 9.91 -7.25
CA LEU A 47 -21.59 9.17 -8.47
C LEU A 47 -22.51 9.48 -9.65
N THR A 48 -23.83 9.38 -9.46
CA THR A 48 -24.82 9.67 -10.52
C THR A 48 -24.72 11.10 -11.05
N VAL A 49 -24.50 12.08 -10.15
CA VAL A 49 -24.27 13.48 -10.54
C VAL A 49 -22.97 13.62 -11.33
N ARG A 50 -21.87 13.08 -10.83
CA ARG A 50 -20.53 13.21 -11.44
C ARG A 50 -20.45 12.51 -12.80
N LEU A 51 -21.05 11.32 -12.92
CA LEU A 51 -21.10 10.51 -14.15
C LEU A 51 -22.26 10.87 -15.08
N ARG A 52 -23.14 11.80 -14.67
CA ARG A 52 -24.34 12.22 -15.42
C ARG A 52 -25.20 11.02 -15.86
N THR A 53 -25.41 10.08 -14.94
CA THR A 53 -26.17 8.83 -15.19
C THR A 53 -27.21 8.58 -14.11
N GLY A 54 -28.08 7.58 -14.32
CA GLY A 54 -29.10 7.17 -13.35
C GLY A 54 -28.61 6.08 -12.39
N TYR A 55 -29.26 5.94 -11.22
CA TYR A 55 -28.92 4.92 -10.22
C TYR A 55 -28.93 3.50 -10.78
N GLY A 56 -29.93 3.14 -11.60
CA GLY A 56 -30.03 1.80 -12.21
C GLY A 56 -28.81 1.44 -13.04
N ALA A 57 -28.24 2.40 -13.78
CA ALA A 57 -27.02 2.19 -14.55
C ALA A 57 -25.80 1.90 -13.66
N ILE A 58 -25.70 2.55 -12.50
CA ILE A 58 -24.64 2.27 -11.52
C ILE A 58 -24.81 0.88 -10.91
N TYR A 59 -26.03 0.51 -10.51
CA TYR A 59 -26.32 -0.79 -9.90
C TYR A 59 -26.09 -2.00 -10.83
N HIS A 60 -26.05 -1.80 -12.15
CA HIS A 60 -25.64 -2.85 -13.07
C HIS A 60 -24.15 -3.22 -12.95
N HIS A 61 -23.32 -2.35 -12.38
CA HIS A 61 -21.88 -2.54 -12.25
C HIS A 61 -21.39 -2.75 -10.81
N VAL A 62 -22.14 -2.26 -9.82
CA VAL A 62 -21.77 -2.35 -8.39
C VAL A 62 -22.96 -2.71 -7.54
N THR A 63 -22.73 -3.55 -6.53
CA THR A 63 -23.79 -4.05 -5.66
C THR A 63 -24.19 -3.01 -4.61
N ASP A 64 -23.20 -2.41 -3.97
CA ASP A 64 -23.38 -1.40 -2.93
C ASP A 64 -22.13 -0.52 -2.77
N LYS A 65 -22.14 0.36 -1.77
CA LYS A 65 -21.01 1.25 -1.46
C LYS A 65 -19.77 0.48 -1.01
N GLY A 66 -19.93 -0.61 -0.27
CA GLY A 66 -18.82 -1.43 0.23
C GLY A 66 -18.11 -2.17 -0.90
N ASP A 67 -18.86 -2.69 -1.87
CA ASP A 67 -18.33 -3.27 -3.11
C ASP A 67 -17.51 -2.22 -3.89
N LEU A 68 -17.99 -0.98 -3.97
CA LEU A 68 -17.26 0.10 -4.63
C LEU A 68 -16.00 0.53 -3.88
N LEU A 69 -16.04 0.60 -2.54
CA LEU A 69 -14.85 0.84 -1.71
C LEU A 69 -13.80 -0.28 -1.90
N THR A 70 -14.27 -1.53 -1.94
CA THR A 70 -13.42 -2.69 -2.18
C THR A 70 -12.77 -2.60 -3.55
N ALA A 71 -13.55 -2.32 -4.59
CA ALA A 71 -13.06 -2.21 -5.96
C ALA A 71 -12.06 -1.06 -6.14
N ALA A 72 -12.31 0.09 -5.51
CA ALA A 72 -11.39 1.22 -5.50
C ALA A 72 -10.06 0.88 -4.79
N THR A 73 -10.14 0.22 -3.63
CA THR A 73 -8.96 -0.23 -2.89
C THR A 73 -8.14 -1.23 -3.72
N ASP A 74 -8.82 -2.19 -4.36
CA ASP A 74 -8.19 -3.21 -5.20
C ASP A 74 -7.51 -2.61 -6.44
N ASP A 75 -8.11 -1.60 -7.07
CA ASP A 75 -7.49 -0.88 -8.21
C ASP A 75 -6.17 -0.21 -7.78
N ILE A 76 -6.15 0.46 -6.63
CA ILE A 76 -4.93 1.11 -6.10
C ILE A 76 -3.85 0.08 -5.77
N ILE A 77 -4.18 -0.99 -5.06
CA ILE A 77 -3.20 -2.02 -4.69
C ILE A 77 -2.69 -2.78 -5.91
N THR A 78 -3.55 -3.04 -6.91
CA THR A 78 -3.13 -3.66 -8.16
C THR A 78 -2.09 -2.81 -8.88
N ARG A 79 -2.27 -1.48 -8.91
CA ARG A 79 -1.28 -0.55 -9.49
C ARG A 79 0.05 -0.60 -8.76
N VAL A 80 0.03 -0.55 -7.41
CA VAL A 80 1.23 -0.66 -6.57
C VAL A 80 2.00 -1.95 -6.88
N LEU A 81 1.31 -3.08 -6.97
CA LEU A 81 1.95 -4.36 -7.25
C LEU A 81 2.47 -4.46 -8.69
N ALA A 82 1.81 -3.81 -9.65
CA ALA A 82 2.22 -3.79 -11.06
C ALA A 82 3.50 -2.97 -11.32
N GLU A 83 3.86 -2.04 -10.44
CA GLU A 83 5.11 -1.27 -10.54
C GLU A 83 6.38 -2.08 -10.24
N VAL A 84 6.22 -3.27 -9.66
CA VAL A 84 7.33 -4.18 -9.40
C VAL A 84 7.72 -4.88 -10.70
N VAL A 85 8.83 -4.44 -11.28
CA VAL A 85 9.35 -5.00 -12.54
C VAL A 85 9.78 -6.46 -12.34
N PRO A 86 9.45 -7.38 -13.27
CA PRO A 86 10.01 -8.74 -13.29
C PRO A 86 11.53 -8.74 -13.18
N ASP A 87 12.10 -9.80 -12.59
CA ASP A 87 13.54 -9.98 -12.38
C ASP A 87 14.25 -8.94 -11.50
N THR A 88 13.50 -8.08 -10.81
CA THR A 88 14.05 -7.21 -9.76
C THR A 88 14.60 -8.06 -8.61
N ASP A 89 15.77 -7.69 -8.08
CA ASP A 89 16.33 -8.27 -6.86
C ASP A 89 15.25 -8.36 -5.75
N PRO A 90 15.02 -9.53 -5.12
CA PRO A 90 13.92 -9.70 -4.16
C PRO A 90 13.92 -8.71 -2.99
N ARG A 91 15.11 -8.28 -2.53
CA ARG A 91 15.21 -7.29 -1.44
C ARG A 91 14.73 -5.92 -1.93
N GLN A 92 15.15 -5.51 -3.12
CA GLN A 92 14.69 -4.27 -3.75
C GLN A 92 13.20 -4.32 -4.09
N ALA A 93 12.70 -5.44 -4.60
CA ALA A 93 11.28 -5.63 -4.89
C ALA A 93 10.43 -5.51 -3.61
N LEU A 94 10.86 -6.13 -2.50
CA LEU A 94 10.17 -6.03 -1.21
C LEU A 94 10.16 -4.58 -0.68
N ARG A 95 11.27 -3.85 -0.84
CA ARG A 95 11.32 -2.41 -0.55
C ARG A 95 10.32 -1.63 -1.40
N ARG A 96 10.27 -1.88 -2.71
CA ARG A 96 9.35 -1.19 -3.64
C ARG A 96 7.88 -1.45 -3.30
N VAL A 97 7.52 -2.69 -2.99
CA VAL A 97 6.15 -3.05 -2.56
C VAL A 97 5.76 -2.28 -1.30
N ALA A 98 6.65 -2.26 -0.29
CA ALA A 98 6.38 -1.55 0.96
C ALA A 98 6.27 -0.03 0.75
N VAL A 99 7.17 0.56 -0.03
CA VAL A 99 7.14 1.99 -0.37
C VAL A 99 5.91 2.35 -1.20
N GLY A 100 5.56 1.53 -2.19
CA GLY A 100 4.37 1.77 -3.02
C GLY A 100 3.08 1.72 -2.21
N LEU A 101 2.97 0.81 -1.23
CA LEU A 101 1.81 0.82 -0.33
C LEU A 101 1.81 2.06 0.57
N PHE A 102 2.96 2.46 1.10
CA PHE A 102 3.08 3.69 1.89
C PHE A 102 2.65 4.92 1.07
N ASP A 103 3.16 5.06 -0.15
CA ASP A 103 2.85 6.16 -1.07
C ASP A 103 1.37 6.17 -1.46
N ALA A 104 0.79 4.98 -1.68
CA ALA A 104 -0.63 4.84 -1.96
C ALA A 104 -1.51 5.27 -0.78
N ILE A 105 -1.14 4.96 0.46
CA ILE A 105 -1.91 5.38 1.64
C ILE A 105 -1.72 6.88 1.92
N ASP A 106 -0.52 7.41 1.68
CA ASP A 106 -0.26 8.85 1.82
C ASP A 106 -1.09 9.67 0.81
N ALA A 107 -1.13 9.23 -0.45
CA ALA A 107 -1.95 9.84 -1.50
C ALA A 107 -3.45 9.58 -1.33
N HIS A 108 -3.82 8.39 -0.86
CA HIS A 108 -5.20 7.93 -0.69
C HIS A 108 -5.45 7.45 0.75
N PRO A 109 -5.58 8.36 1.74
CA PRO A 109 -5.70 7.99 3.16
C PRO A 109 -6.83 7.02 3.53
N TRP A 110 -7.87 6.90 2.69
CA TRP A 110 -8.98 5.97 2.87
C TRP A 110 -8.58 4.51 2.60
N VAL A 111 -7.53 4.26 1.81
CA VAL A 111 -7.00 2.91 1.51
C VAL A 111 -6.56 2.22 2.78
N GLY A 112 -5.73 2.86 3.61
CA GLY A 112 -5.22 2.26 4.85
C GLY A 112 -6.33 1.82 5.82
N ALA A 113 -7.41 2.62 5.90
CA ALA A 113 -8.58 2.31 6.71
C ALA A 113 -9.38 1.11 6.16
N GLY A 114 -9.51 1.01 4.83
CA GLY A 114 -10.16 -0.12 4.16
C GLY A 114 -9.39 -1.43 4.37
N LEU A 115 -8.07 -1.40 4.15
CA LEU A 115 -7.18 -2.55 4.32
C LEU A 115 -7.18 -3.11 5.75
N SER A 116 -7.22 -2.23 6.75
CA SER A 116 -7.23 -2.62 8.17
C SER A 116 -8.57 -3.22 8.62
N ARG A 117 -9.69 -2.76 8.04
CA ARG A 117 -11.05 -3.18 8.42
C ARG A 117 -11.41 -4.55 7.88
N GLU A 118 -10.94 -4.87 6.68
CA GLU A 118 -11.30 -6.10 5.97
C GLU A 118 -10.07 -6.82 5.40
N PRO A 119 -9.17 -7.34 6.25
CA PRO A 119 -7.90 -7.96 5.82
C PRO A 119 -8.07 -9.23 4.97
N TRP A 120 -9.29 -9.78 4.89
CA TRP A 120 -9.64 -10.93 4.04
C TRP A 120 -9.99 -10.55 2.60
N ARG A 121 -9.99 -9.26 2.24
CA ARG A 121 -10.31 -8.80 0.87
C ARG A 121 -9.15 -9.06 -0.11
N PRO A 122 -9.43 -9.23 -1.41
CA PRO A 122 -8.42 -9.54 -2.43
C PRO A 122 -7.21 -8.61 -2.41
N ALA A 123 -7.40 -7.30 -2.26
CA ALA A 123 -6.32 -6.33 -2.19
C ALA A 123 -5.27 -6.68 -1.12
N MET A 124 -5.71 -6.98 0.11
CA MET A 124 -4.81 -7.38 1.19
C MET A 124 -4.19 -8.76 0.95
N LEU A 125 -4.97 -9.72 0.47
CA LEU A 125 -4.46 -11.07 0.18
C LEU A 125 -3.40 -11.06 -0.92
N ASN A 126 -3.61 -10.29 -1.99
CA ASN A 126 -2.65 -10.11 -3.08
C ASN A 126 -1.36 -9.45 -2.59
N PHE A 127 -1.48 -8.49 -1.66
CA PHE A 127 -0.33 -7.85 -1.04
C PHE A 127 0.47 -8.84 -0.16
N TYR A 128 -0.22 -9.65 0.67
CA TYR A 128 0.40 -10.72 1.46
C TYR A 128 1.06 -11.78 0.59
N GLU A 129 0.40 -12.22 -0.49
CA GLU A 129 0.95 -13.18 -1.44
C GLU A 129 2.23 -12.66 -2.10
N SER A 130 2.23 -11.38 -2.53
CA SER A 130 3.41 -10.73 -3.10
C SER A 130 4.59 -10.71 -2.10
N ILE A 131 4.33 -10.28 -0.86
CA ILE A 131 5.35 -10.28 0.20
C ILE A 131 5.84 -11.70 0.49
N GLY A 132 4.93 -12.67 0.61
CA GLY A 132 5.26 -14.07 0.88
C GLY A 132 6.23 -14.66 -0.14
N ARG A 133 5.96 -14.44 -1.44
CA ARG A 133 6.84 -14.87 -2.53
C ARG A 133 8.23 -14.21 -2.47
N LEU A 134 8.28 -12.93 -2.12
CA LEU A 134 9.55 -12.21 -1.98
C LEU A 134 10.36 -12.69 -0.77
N LEU A 135 9.71 -12.97 0.36
CA LEU A 135 10.36 -13.55 1.54
C LEU A 135 10.90 -14.95 1.25
N GLU A 136 10.16 -15.76 0.48
CA GLU A 136 10.64 -17.05 -0.01
C GLU A 136 11.88 -16.90 -0.90
N ALA A 137 11.85 -15.99 -1.88
CA ALA A 137 12.99 -15.71 -2.75
C ALA A 137 14.22 -15.17 -1.99
N LEU A 138 14.02 -14.54 -0.83
CA LEU A 138 15.08 -14.10 0.09
C LEU A 138 15.63 -15.22 1.00
N ALA A 139 15.13 -16.46 0.85
CA ALA A 139 15.44 -17.61 1.67
C ALA A 139 15.13 -17.41 3.16
N VAL A 140 14.06 -16.65 3.47
CA VAL A 140 13.54 -16.56 4.85
C VAL A 140 12.96 -17.92 5.24
N PRO A 141 13.29 -18.46 6.43
CA PRO A 141 12.77 -19.75 6.89
C PRO A 141 11.25 -19.76 6.89
N GLU A 142 10.64 -20.85 6.42
CA GLU A 142 9.17 -21.00 6.30
C GLU A 142 8.43 -20.60 7.57
N ARG A 143 8.89 -21.10 8.73
CA ARG A 143 8.33 -20.79 10.06
C ARG A 143 8.32 -19.30 10.43
N ALA A 144 9.15 -18.48 9.79
CA ALA A 144 9.27 -17.05 10.05
C ALA A 144 8.59 -16.19 8.97
N ARG A 145 8.13 -16.78 7.85
CA ARG A 145 7.58 -16.02 6.71
C ARG A 145 6.28 -15.30 7.08
N PHE A 146 5.39 -15.97 7.81
CA PHE A 146 4.12 -15.38 8.24
C PHE A 146 4.35 -14.19 9.18
N ASP A 147 5.19 -14.37 10.20
CA ASP A 147 5.52 -13.31 11.15
C ASP A 147 6.23 -12.14 10.48
N ALA A 148 7.15 -12.41 9.54
CA ALA A 148 7.83 -11.37 8.78
C ALA A 148 6.87 -10.59 7.88
N ALA A 149 5.96 -11.28 7.17
CA ALA A 149 4.96 -10.63 6.33
C ALA A 149 4.01 -9.76 7.15
N GLY A 150 3.47 -10.30 8.25
CA GLY A 150 2.61 -9.54 9.17
C GLY A 150 3.32 -8.34 9.79
N THR A 151 4.58 -8.50 10.19
CA THR A 151 5.40 -7.40 10.73
C THR A 151 5.55 -6.27 9.72
N LEU A 152 5.89 -6.59 8.47
CA LEU A 152 6.05 -5.59 7.42
C LEU A 152 4.73 -4.88 7.11
N VAL A 153 3.64 -5.63 6.95
CA VAL A 153 2.30 -5.08 6.68
C VAL A 153 1.87 -4.15 7.81
N ASN A 154 1.96 -4.59 9.06
CA ASN A 154 1.57 -3.79 10.21
C ASN A 154 2.45 -2.55 10.37
N TYR A 155 3.74 -2.65 10.07
CA TYR A 155 4.64 -1.50 10.05
C TYR A 155 4.20 -0.46 9.01
N VAL A 156 3.96 -0.89 7.76
CA VAL A 156 3.54 0.01 6.68
C VAL A 156 2.19 0.64 7.00
N LEU A 157 1.19 -0.16 7.39
CA LEU A 157 -0.15 0.35 7.74
C LEU A 157 -0.09 1.31 8.93
N GLY A 158 0.69 0.99 9.96
CA GLY A 158 0.81 1.81 11.16
C GLY A 158 1.46 3.17 10.88
N VAL A 159 2.61 3.18 10.21
CA VAL A 159 3.33 4.44 9.89
C VAL A 159 2.53 5.27 8.88
N ALA A 160 1.99 4.66 7.83
CA ALA A 160 1.21 5.38 6.84
C ALA A 160 -0.09 5.96 7.42
N ALA A 161 -0.80 5.20 8.28
CA ALA A 161 -2.00 5.71 8.95
C ALA A 161 -1.68 6.87 9.91
N GLN A 162 -0.58 6.78 10.67
CA GLN A 162 -0.14 7.87 11.54
C GLN A 162 0.21 9.13 10.73
N ASN A 163 0.93 8.97 9.61
CA ASN A 163 1.30 10.11 8.77
C ASN A 163 0.07 10.77 8.13
N ALA A 164 -0.88 9.98 7.63
CA ALA A 164 -2.12 10.48 7.08
C ALA A 164 -2.98 11.19 8.15
N ALA A 165 -3.01 10.69 9.39
CA ALA A 165 -3.67 11.37 10.51
C ALA A 165 -2.99 12.71 10.84
N ASN A 166 -1.66 12.71 10.99
CA ASN A 166 -0.88 13.92 11.24
C ASN A 166 -1.08 14.96 10.12
N ALA A 167 -1.21 14.53 8.86
CA ALA A 167 -1.45 15.43 7.74
C ALA A 167 -2.84 16.09 7.79
N ARG A 168 -3.87 15.34 8.20
CA ARG A 168 -5.23 15.87 8.38
C ARG A 168 -5.31 16.87 9.53
N ASP A 169 -4.70 16.55 10.67
CA ASP A 169 -4.69 17.45 11.83
C ASP A 169 -4.01 18.77 11.48
N ARG A 170 -2.87 18.72 10.78
CA ARG A 170 -2.16 19.92 10.28
C ARG A 170 -2.98 20.74 9.30
N ALA A 171 -3.71 20.09 8.38
CA ALA A 171 -4.58 20.78 7.43
C ALA A 171 -5.79 21.46 8.11
N GLY A 172 -6.25 20.95 9.25
CA GLY A 172 -7.32 21.56 10.05
C GLY A 172 -6.86 22.77 10.86
N ASP A 173 -5.60 22.76 11.33
CA ASP A 173 -5.05 23.78 12.24
C ASP A 173 -4.19 24.85 11.53
N ASP A 174 -4.13 24.87 10.19
CA ASP A 174 -3.25 25.74 9.37
C ASP A 174 -1.78 25.76 9.86
N THR A 175 -1.34 24.65 10.46
CA THR A 175 -0.04 24.56 11.12
C THR A 175 0.97 23.91 10.19
N ASP A 176 2.01 24.66 9.84
CA ASP A 176 3.14 24.15 9.07
C ASP A 176 3.88 23.03 9.83
N LYS A 177 4.31 22.00 9.10
CA LYS A 177 5.01 20.83 9.66
C LYS A 177 6.29 21.24 10.39
N ALA A 178 7.08 22.16 9.82
CA ALA A 178 8.32 22.57 10.46
C ALA A 178 8.06 23.33 11.77
N ALA A 179 7.03 24.18 11.81
CA ALA A 179 6.61 24.86 13.03
C ALA A 179 6.12 23.88 14.11
N PHE A 180 5.36 22.84 13.73
CA PHE A 180 4.95 21.79 14.65
C PHE A 180 6.14 21.05 15.25
N LEU A 181 7.09 20.62 14.41
CA LEU A 181 8.28 19.89 14.85
C LEU A 181 9.20 20.77 15.72
N GLU A 182 9.34 22.05 15.40
CA GLU A 182 10.09 23.02 16.21
C GLU A 182 9.48 23.14 17.62
N ASN A 183 8.16 23.31 17.70
CA ASN A 183 7.45 23.41 18.97
C ASN A 183 7.53 22.09 19.78
N ALA A 184 7.41 20.94 19.12
CA ALA A 184 7.59 19.64 19.76
C ALA A 184 9.02 19.47 20.30
N ALA A 185 10.03 19.85 19.53
CA ALA A 185 11.44 19.81 19.92
C ALA A 185 11.74 20.76 21.10
N ALA A 186 11.18 21.98 21.10
CA ALA A 186 11.30 22.91 22.22
C ALA A 186 10.71 22.32 23.51
N ARG A 187 9.53 21.71 23.44
CA ARG A 187 8.90 21.02 24.57
C ARG A 187 9.74 19.84 25.08
N TRP A 188 10.39 19.11 24.19
CA TRP A 188 11.30 18.02 24.58
C TRP A 188 12.56 18.54 25.28
N ALA A 189 13.08 19.69 24.84
CA ALA A 189 14.25 20.33 25.44
C ALA A 189 13.99 20.90 26.84
N GLU A 190 12.74 21.25 27.16
CA GLU A 190 12.34 21.72 28.50
C GLU A 190 12.22 20.60 29.55
N LEU A 191 12.19 19.33 29.12
CA LEU A 191 12.11 18.19 30.03
C LEU A 191 13.40 17.98 30.81
N ASP A 192 13.29 17.47 32.04
CA ASP A 192 14.44 17.12 32.88
C ASP A 192 15.36 16.09 32.18
N PRO A 193 16.61 16.44 31.82
CA PRO A 193 17.52 15.56 31.11
C PRO A 193 18.00 14.38 31.96
N ALA A 194 17.97 14.48 33.29
CA ALA A 194 18.28 13.35 34.16
C ALA A 194 17.19 12.28 34.11
N ARG A 195 15.93 12.69 33.88
CA ARG A 195 14.79 11.79 33.75
C ARG A 195 14.59 11.27 32.33
N TYR A 196 14.86 12.10 31.31
CA TYR A 196 14.62 11.76 29.90
C TYR A 196 15.87 11.94 29.01
N PRO A 197 16.98 11.22 29.30
CA PRO A 197 18.26 11.45 28.61
C PRO A 197 18.19 11.19 27.10
N PHE A 198 17.46 10.15 26.66
CA PHE A 198 17.29 9.86 25.23
C PHE A 198 16.45 10.91 24.51
N VAL A 199 15.35 11.36 25.12
CA VAL A 199 14.44 12.36 24.54
C VAL A 199 15.21 13.66 24.30
N HIS A 200 15.99 14.08 25.30
CA HIS A 200 16.84 15.26 25.18
C HIS A 200 17.93 15.10 24.11
N ALA A 201 18.54 13.92 23.99
CA ALA A 201 19.52 13.64 22.94
C ALA A 201 18.90 13.64 21.53
N ALA A 202 17.61 13.33 21.41
CA ALA A 202 16.88 13.22 20.15
C ALA A 202 16.26 14.55 19.66
N VAL A 203 16.36 15.65 20.43
CA VAL A 203 15.74 16.95 20.10
C VAL A 203 16.12 17.44 18.70
N THR A 204 17.38 17.31 18.31
CA THR A 204 17.86 17.75 16.99
C THR A 204 17.24 16.92 15.88
N GLN A 205 17.20 15.59 16.04
CA GLN A 205 16.61 14.67 15.08
C GLN A 205 15.09 14.85 14.99
N LEU A 206 14.42 15.21 16.09
CA LEU A 206 12.99 15.54 16.08
C LEU A 206 12.73 16.82 15.26
N ARG A 207 13.57 17.84 15.41
CA ARG A 207 13.46 19.10 14.65
C ARG A 207 13.63 18.87 13.14
N GLU A 208 14.54 17.99 12.75
CA GLU A 208 14.82 17.63 11.36
C GLU A 208 13.98 16.44 10.84
N HIS A 209 12.95 16.04 11.60
CA HIS A 209 12.21 14.82 11.34
C HIS A 209 11.49 14.83 9.99
N ASP A 210 11.66 13.75 9.24
CA ASP A 210 10.95 13.51 7.99
C ASP A 210 10.33 12.11 7.99
N ASP A 211 9.00 12.07 7.83
CA ASP A 211 8.21 10.86 8.01
C ASP A 211 8.56 9.81 6.94
N ARG A 212 8.87 10.24 5.71
CA ARG A 212 9.31 9.35 4.63
C ARG A 212 10.69 8.78 4.92
N LYS A 213 11.65 9.59 5.38
CA LYS A 213 12.99 9.11 5.77
C LYS A 213 12.91 8.13 6.94
N GLN A 214 12.08 8.39 7.95
CA GLN A 214 11.89 7.47 9.07
C GLN A 214 11.27 6.15 8.59
N PHE A 215 10.25 6.22 7.73
CA PHE A 215 9.64 5.04 7.13
C PHE A 215 10.67 4.18 6.38
N LEU A 216 11.47 4.79 5.50
CA LEU A 216 12.51 4.11 4.75
C LEU A 216 13.57 3.47 5.67
N ALA A 217 13.97 4.16 6.75
CA ALA A 217 14.89 3.62 7.73
C ALA A 217 14.32 2.37 8.44
N GLY A 218 13.03 2.34 8.77
CA GLY A 218 12.41 1.16 9.35
C GLY A 218 12.31 -0.01 8.36
N ILE A 219 12.08 0.24 7.07
CA ILE A 219 12.19 -0.80 6.03
C ILE A 219 13.61 -1.35 5.97
N ASP A 220 14.64 -0.50 6.04
CA ASP A 220 16.03 -0.93 6.07
C ASP A 220 16.37 -1.78 7.31
N ILE A 221 15.85 -1.40 8.48
CA ILE A 221 15.96 -2.19 9.72
C ILE A 221 15.28 -3.55 9.54
N PHE A 222 14.05 -3.59 9.03
CA PHE A 222 13.30 -4.81 8.78
C PHE A 222 14.05 -5.74 7.81
N LEU A 223 14.47 -5.23 6.66
CA LEU A 223 15.18 -5.99 5.63
C LEU A 223 16.50 -6.55 6.16
N THR A 224 17.19 -5.81 7.03
CA THR A 224 18.41 -6.28 7.69
C THR A 224 18.10 -7.38 8.71
N GLY A 225 17.05 -7.20 9.52
CA GLY A 225 16.59 -8.19 10.49
C GLY A 225 16.20 -9.52 9.85
N ILE A 226 15.40 -9.51 8.78
CA ILE A 226 14.98 -10.76 8.11
C ILE A 226 16.15 -11.50 7.46
N THR A 227 17.19 -10.80 7.00
CA THR A 227 18.39 -11.45 6.46
C THR A 227 19.21 -12.16 7.54
N ALA A 228 19.12 -11.71 8.79
CA ALA A 228 19.75 -12.36 9.93
C ALA A 228 19.00 -13.61 10.41
N LEU A 229 17.75 -13.83 9.98
CA LEU A 229 16.96 -15.03 10.30
C LEU A 229 17.40 -16.27 9.50
N ARG A 230 18.31 -16.13 8.53
CA ARG A 230 18.80 -17.26 7.75
C ARG A 230 19.47 -18.27 8.67
N PRO A 231 19.22 -19.58 8.50
CA PRO A 231 19.97 -20.59 9.24
C PRO A 231 21.46 -20.41 8.92
N PRO A 232 22.37 -20.61 9.89
CA PRO A 232 23.79 -20.64 9.60
C PRO A 232 24.00 -21.67 8.50
N THR A 233 24.70 -21.28 7.44
CA THR A 233 25.12 -22.21 6.39
C THR A 233 25.92 -23.31 7.07
N THR A 234 25.32 -24.48 7.28
CA THR A 234 26.06 -25.66 7.67
C THR A 234 27.06 -25.92 6.55
N ALA A 235 28.34 -25.75 6.86
CA ALA A 235 29.43 -26.12 5.96
C ALA A 235 29.21 -27.56 5.48
N PRO A 236 29.62 -27.91 4.24
CA PRO A 236 29.49 -29.27 3.75
C PRO A 236 30.16 -30.22 4.76
N ASP A 237 29.36 -31.16 5.26
CA ASP A 237 29.82 -32.26 6.10
C ASP A 237 30.98 -32.94 5.38
N THR A 238 32.19 -32.73 5.89
CA THR A 238 33.39 -33.35 5.31
C THR A 238 33.28 -34.82 5.66
N ALA A 239 32.86 -35.62 4.68
CA ALA A 239 32.63 -37.05 4.81
C ALA A 239 33.79 -37.72 5.60
N PRO A 240 33.49 -38.54 6.63
CA PRO A 240 34.54 -39.25 7.35
C PRO A 240 35.20 -40.26 6.41
N GLY A 241 36.53 -40.24 6.45
CA GLY A 241 37.42 -40.84 5.47
C GLY A 241 37.24 -42.33 5.24
N THR A 242 37.60 -42.70 4.01
CA THR A 242 37.95 -44.03 3.53
C THR A 242 38.60 -44.89 4.61
N ALA A 243 37.93 -45.98 4.99
CA ALA A 243 38.50 -47.02 5.85
C ALA A 243 39.72 -47.67 5.17
N PRO A 244 40.83 -47.93 5.88
CA PRO A 244 41.96 -48.65 5.32
C PRO A 244 41.62 -50.13 5.12
N GLN A 245 41.78 -50.60 3.88
CA GLN A 245 41.70 -52.02 3.52
C GLN A 245 42.87 -52.77 4.18
N HIS A 246 42.56 -53.76 5.03
CA HIS A 246 43.54 -54.71 5.54
C HIS A 246 43.85 -55.78 4.47
N PRO A 247 45.13 -56.05 4.16
CA PRO A 247 45.49 -57.16 3.28
C PRO A 247 45.44 -58.49 4.05
N THR A 248 44.74 -59.46 3.49
CA THR A 248 44.71 -60.86 3.95
C THR A 248 46.12 -61.47 3.83
N PRO A 249 46.65 -62.17 4.87
CA PRO A 249 47.87 -62.93 4.70
C PRO A 249 47.55 -64.31 4.13
N ASN A 250 48.34 -64.68 3.12
CA ASN A 250 48.34 -65.96 2.45
C ASN A 250 49.10 -67.01 3.28
N ARG A 251 48.41 -67.97 3.90
CA ARG A 251 48.82 -69.37 4.05
C ARG A 251 47.78 -70.21 4.79
#